data_AF-A0A9D4STG8-F1
#
_entry.id   AF-A0A9D4STG8-F1
#
_cell.length_a   1.000
_cell.length_b   1.000
_cell.length_c   1.000
_cell.angle_alpha   90.00
_cell.angle_beta   90.00
_cell.angle_gamma   90.00
#
_symmetry.space_group_name_H-M   'P 1'
#
loop_
_entity.id
_entity.type
_entity.pdbx_description
1 polymer ?
#
loop_
_entity_poly.entity_id
_entity_poly.type
_entity_poly.pdbx_seq_one_letter_code
_entity_poly.pdbx_strand_id
1 'polypeptide(L)'
;MDRSGRDRARILALGASCKKPSGPKQELLDMLKKKTDDIQQREEAALKKQKKRPTYDDRGGLVTELKYKVQRLEGLVERKCKKIEELRNKNEELEQEAMKLRQLNMRLQEKMLTAIDEGTGYSRASCSTKSGPDHSTREVDIDSMDVIPREKTPPQDDYARKENAMVDIGGGLQINSSAWHHIQGHQKDSLFVKDLLLGIWPKDQLKNRSLQGKRCPRFPDRPAKAPLTPWKVEVMRDCYRRRLQRQGIPETLMPAALKQLNHFVVEKLADLERLAKR
;
A
#
# COMPACT_ATOMS: atom_id res chain seq x y z
N MET A 1 81.19 -16.81 71.24
CA MET A 1 81.14 -15.41 71.71
C MET A 1 80.78 -14.58 70.48
N ASP A 2 79.64 -13.93 70.33
CA ASP A 2 78.64 -13.53 71.30
C ASP A 2 77.26 -13.47 70.61
N ARG A 3 76.22 -13.89 71.32
CA ARG A 3 74.80 -13.76 70.96
C ARG A 3 74.20 -12.77 71.96
N SER A 4 73.69 -11.63 71.52
CA SER A 4 72.72 -10.84 72.27
C SER A 4 72.13 -9.80 71.30
N GLY A 5 70.82 -9.62 71.12
CA GLY A 5 69.71 -9.99 71.96
C GLY A 5 68.88 -8.75 72.28
N ARG A 6 67.68 -8.70 71.70
CA ARG A 6 66.45 -8.09 72.20
C ARG A 6 66.23 -6.57 72.08
N ASP A 7 65.16 -6.31 71.32
CA ASP A 7 63.99 -5.53 71.71
C ASP A 7 64.21 -4.10 72.19
N ARG A 8 63.75 -3.14 71.36
CA ARG A 8 63.06 -1.95 71.88
C ARG A 8 62.11 -1.36 70.84
N ALA A 9 60.88 -1.13 71.32
CA ALA A 9 59.86 -0.23 70.80
C ALA A 9 58.92 -0.72 69.67
N ARG A 10 58.05 -1.68 70.03
CA ARG A 10 56.62 -1.52 69.77
C ARG A 10 56.12 -0.34 70.62
N ILE A 11 55.78 0.79 69.99
CA ILE A 11 54.95 1.83 70.61
C ILE A 11 53.82 2.19 69.64
N LEU A 12 52.61 2.04 70.16
CA LEU A 12 51.33 2.47 69.64
C LEU A 12 51.22 4.00 69.65
N ALA A 13 50.68 4.59 68.59
CA ALA A 13 49.82 5.80 68.62
C ALA A 13 49.35 6.08 67.17
N LEU A 14 48.10 5.78 66.82
CA LEU A 14 46.96 6.70 66.88
C LEU A 14 47.10 7.90 65.91
N GLY A 15 46.27 7.87 64.86
CA GLY A 15 45.60 9.05 64.30
C GLY A 15 46.46 10.08 63.57
N ALA A 16 46.60 9.92 62.24
CA ALA A 16 46.82 11.06 61.34
C ALA A 16 45.81 10.98 60.19
N SER A 17 44.58 11.44 60.46
CA SER A 17 43.67 11.87 59.40
C SER A 17 44.30 13.13 58.78
N CYS A 18 45.04 12.96 57.69
CA CYS A 18 45.56 14.07 56.89
C CYS A 18 44.37 14.79 56.23
N LYS A 19 43.75 15.74 56.96
CA LYS A 19 42.97 16.81 56.36
C LYS A 19 43.92 17.58 55.43
N LYS A 20 43.69 17.47 54.11
CA LYS A 20 44.38 18.30 53.11
C LYS A 20 44.16 19.77 53.49
N PRO A 21 45.18 20.65 53.39
CA PRO A 21 44.99 22.07 53.63
C PRO A 21 44.16 22.64 52.47
N SER A 22 42.84 22.76 52.63
CA SER A 22 41.96 23.42 51.66
C SER A 22 42.07 24.93 51.84
N GLY A 23 43.12 25.52 51.28
CA GLY A 23 43.23 26.96 51.08
C GLY A 23 42.66 27.38 49.72
N PRO A 24 42.24 28.65 49.55
CA PRO A 24 41.72 29.19 48.28
C PRO A 24 42.65 28.96 47.07
N LYS A 25 43.95 28.85 47.34
CA LYS A 25 44.99 28.57 46.34
C LYS A 25 44.92 27.14 45.77
N GLN A 26 44.50 26.16 46.57
CA GLN A 26 44.40 24.76 46.13
C GLN A 26 43.16 24.57 45.23
N GLU A 27 42.06 25.23 45.55
CA GLU A 27 40.85 25.25 44.70
C GLU A 27 41.13 25.93 43.35
N LEU A 28 41.92 27.01 43.35
CA LEU A 28 42.33 27.67 42.11
C LEU A 28 43.20 26.73 41.24
N LEU A 29 44.13 25.98 41.85
CA LEU A 29 44.95 24.99 41.14
C LEU A 29 44.10 23.87 40.54
N ASP A 30 43.13 23.35 41.29
CA ASP A 30 42.25 22.28 40.82
C ASP A 30 41.34 22.78 39.68
N MET A 31 40.86 24.04 39.73
CA MET A 31 40.14 24.65 38.62
C MET A 31 41.00 24.86 37.37
N LEU A 32 42.25 25.29 37.53
CA LEU A 32 43.18 25.46 36.40
C LEU A 32 43.52 24.12 35.75
N LYS A 33 43.70 23.08 36.57
CA LYS A 33 43.91 21.71 36.09
C LYS A 33 42.69 21.17 35.32
N LYS A 34 41.48 21.37 35.86
CA LYS A 34 40.25 21.00 35.17
C LYS A 34 40.07 21.74 33.83
N LYS A 35 40.36 23.05 33.80
CA LYS A 35 40.28 23.84 32.56
C LYS A 35 41.28 23.37 31.50
N THR A 36 42.48 22.97 31.91
CA THR A 36 43.49 22.44 30.97
C THR A 36 43.10 21.09 30.41
N ASP A 37 42.55 20.20 31.24
CA ASP A 37 42.00 18.90 30.80
C ASP A 37 40.82 19.09 29.82
N ASP A 38 39.91 20.03 30.10
CA ASP A 38 38.77 20.34 29.22
C ASP A 38 39.21 20.89 27.85
N ILE A 39 40.30 21.68 27.81
CA ILE A 39 40.88 22.19 26.57
C ILE A 39 41.49 21.04 25.76
N GLN A 40 42.28 20.18 26.41
CA GLN A 40 42.88 19.01 25.75
C GLN A 40 41.83 18.06 25.17
N GLN A 41 40.76 17.77 25.92
CA GLN A 41 39.66 16.93 25.44
C GLN A 41 38.94 17.54 24.22
N ARG A 42 38.77 18.87 24.19
CA ARG A 42 38.18 19.58 23.04
C ARG A 42 39.09 19.52 21.82
N GLU A 43 40.40 19.67 21.99
CA GLU A 43 41.39 19.57 20.92
C GLU A 43 41.44 18.15 20.33
N GLU A 44 41.44 17.11 21.16
CA GLU A 44 41.39 15.72 20.70
C GLU A 44 40.08 15.40 19.95
N ALA A 45 38.95 15.91 20.44
CA ALA A 45 37.66 15.74 19.77
C ALA A 45 37.63 16.46 18.41
N ALA A 46 38.28 17.61 18.28
CA ALA A 46 38.43 18.33 17.03
C ALA A 46 39.31 17.56 16.02
N LEU A 47 40.45 17.02 16.46
CA LEU A 47 41.32 16.17 15.61
C LEU A 47 40.60 14.91 15.11
N LYS A 48 39.81 14.25 15.97
CA LYS A 48 39.00 13.08 15.58
C LYS A 48 37.93 13.43 14.54
N LYS A 49 37.34 14.63 14.60
CA LYS A 49 36.38 15.11 13.58
C LYS A 49 37.05 15.41 12.24
N GLN A 50 38.29 15.91 12.27
CA GLN A 50 39.05 16.23 11.05
C GLN A 50 39.48 14.95 10.30
N LYS A 51 39.91 13.90 11.03
CA LYS A 51 40.28 12.59 10.46
C LYS A 51 39.11 11.77 9.89
N LYS A 52 37.85 12.13 10.19
CA LYS A 52 36.63 11.48 9.65
C LYS A 52 36.16 12.03 8.31
N ARG A 53 36.80 13.08 7.77
CA ARG A 53 36.48 13.59 6.43
C ARG A 53 37.07 12.65 5.38
N PRO A 54 36.27 12.11 4.44
CA PRO A 54 36.76 11.17 3.45
C PRO A 54 37.86 11.83 2.61
N THR A 55 38.98 11.11 2.46
CA THR A 55 40.15 11.52 1.68
C THR A 55 39.81 11.59 0.19
N TYR A 56 40.61 12.33 -0.58
CA TYR A 56 40.33 12.60 -2.00
C TYR A 56 40.20 11.30 -2.86
N ASP A 57 40.93 10.24 -2.50
CA ASP A 57 40.88 8.93 -3.18
C ASP A 57 39.55 8.18 -3.01
N ASP A 58 38.85 8.35 -1.88
CA ASP A 58 37.57 7.67 -1.61
C ASP A 58 36.42 8.24 -2.48
N ARG A 59 36.51 9.52 -2.84
CA ARG A 59 35.54 10.17 -3.74
C ARG A 59 35.65 9.67 -5.18
N GLY A 60 36.86 9.34 -5.65
CA GLY A 60 37.06 8.80 -7.00
C GLY A 60 36.36 7.45 -7.20
N GLY A 61 36.54 6.53 -6.24
CA GLY A 61 35.90 5.22 -6.24
C GLY A 61 34.36 5.29 -6.25
N LEU A 62 33.79 6.15 -5.40
CA LEU A 62 32.35 6.37 -5.34
C LEU A 62 31.80 6.93 -6.66
N VAL A 63 32.51 7.86 -7.29
CA VAL A 63 32.11 8.43 -8.59
C VAL A 63 32.10 7.36 -9.68
N THR A 64 33.11 6.49 -9.74
CA THR A 64 33.13 5.37 -10.68
C THR A 64 31.99 4.37 -10.42
N GLU A 65 31.72 4.02 -9.16
CA GLU A 65 30.63 3.11 -8.80
C GLU A 65 29.26 3.69 -9.18
N LEU A 66 29.05 4.99 -8.95
CA LEU A 66 27.84 5.69 -9.36
C LEU A 66 27.67 5.70 -10.87
N LYS A 67 28.75 5.92 -11.64
CA LYS A 67 28.72 5.85 -13.11
C LYS A 67 28.25 4.48 -13.62
N TYR A 68 28.80 3.39 -13.08
CA TYR A 68 28.37 2.03 -13.45
C TYR A 68 26.91 1.76 -13.08
N LYS A 69 26.45 2.24 -11.91
CA LYS A 69 25.04 2.12 -11.50
C LYS A 69 24.11 2.88 -12.44
N VAL A 70 24.47 4.10 -12.85
CA VAL A 70 23.70 4.90 -13.81
C VAL A 70 23.60 4.17 -15.13
N GLN A 71 24.72 3.72 -15.71
CA GLN A 71 24.74 2.99 -16.98
C GLN A 71 23.87 1.72 -16.95
N ARG A 72 23.92 0.96 -15.85
CA ARG A 72 23.09 -0.25 -15.68
C ARG A 72 21.60 0.08 -15.60
N LEU A 73 21.25 1.16 -14.90
CA LEU A 73 19.87 1.62 -14.78
C LEU A 73 19.35 2.14 -16.11
N GLU A 74 20.14 2.89 -16.86
CA GLU A 74 19.81 3.35 -18.21
C GLU A 74 19.48 2.17 -19.14
N GLY A 75 20.32 1.14 -19.18
CA GLY A 75 20.03 -0.06 -19.98
C GLY A 75 18.78 -0.83 -19.53
N LEU A 76 18.42 -0.78 -18.24
CA LEU A 76 17.17 -1.35 -17.76
C LEU A 76 15.95 -0.52 -18.17
N VAL A 77 16.07 0.81 -18.11
CA VAL A 77 15.05 1.75 -18.59
C VAL A 77 14.81 1.53 -20.08
N GLU A 78 15.87 1.44 -20.88
CA GLU A 78 15.75 1.22 -22.33
C GLU A 78 14.99 -0.08 -22.66
N ARG A 79 15.35 -1.19 -22.01
CA ARG A 79 14.62 -2.47 -22.19
C ARG A 79 13.16 -2.36 -21.79
N LYS A 80 12.86 -1.68 -20.69
CA LYS A 80 11.47 -1.49 -20.24
C LYS A 80 10.69 -0.57 -21.20
N CYS A 81 11.31 0.48 -21.72
CA CYS A 81 10.71 1.36 -22.71
C CYS A 81 10.37 0.60 -24.01
N LYS A 82 11.30 -0.21 -24.53
CA LYS A 82 11.04 -1.10 -25.67
C LYS A 82 9.86 -2.03 -25.41
N LYS A 83 9.79 -2.63 -24.21
CA LYS A 83 8.68 -3.53 -23.87
C LYS A 83 7.34 -2.81 -23.75
N ILE A 84 7.33 -1.59 -23.22
CA ILE A 84 6.13 -0.75 -23.15
C ILE A 84 5.63 -0.44 -24.56
N GLU A 85 6.53 -0.11 -25.48
CA GLU A 85 6.17 0.20 -26.86
C GLU A 85 5.58 -1.01 -27.59
N GLU A 86 6.19 -2.19 -27.46
CA GLU A 86 5.64 -3.45 -27.99
C GLU A 86 4.21 -3.72 -27.49
N LEU A 87 3.96 -3.51 -26.19
CA LEU A 87 2.65 -3.74 -25.59
C LEU A 87 1.63 -2.68 -26.04
N ARG A 88 2.06 -1.43 -26.26
CA ARG A 88 1.20 -0.38 -26.80
C ARG A 88 0.74 -0.72 -28.21
N ASN A 89 1.68 -1.09 -29.09
CA ASN A 89 1.37 -1.49 -30.46
C ASN A 89 0.43 -2.70 -30.47
N LYS A 90 0.66 -3.68 -29.58
CA LYS A 90 -0.21 -4.86 -29.52
C LYS A 90 -1.62 -4.53 -29.04
N ASN A 91 -1.76 -3.61 -28.08
CA ASN A 91 -3.08 -3.14 -27.65
C ASN A 91 -3.80 -2.39 -28.77
N GLU A 92 -3.10 -1.56 -29.54
CA GLU A 92 -3.68 -0.85 -30.68
C GLU A 92 -4.20 -1.82 -31.76
N GLU A 93 -3.42 -2.86 -32.11
CA GLU A 93 -3.87 -3.92 -33.02
C GLU A 93 -5.16 -4.60 -32.53
N LEU A 94 -5.21 -4.97 -31.25
CA LEU A 94 -6.37 -5.61 -30.64
C LEU A 94 -7.59 -4.68 -30.60
N GLU A 95 -7.38 -3.39 -30.36
CA GLU A 95 -8.44 -2.38 -30.40
C GLU A 95 -9.01 -2.21 -31.82
N GLN A 96 -8.15 -2.19 -32.84
CA GLN A 96 -8.58 -2.16 -34.24
C GLN A 96 -9.37 -3.41 -34.63
N GLU A 97 -8.94 -4.59 -34.18
CA GLU A 97 -9.66 -5.85 -34.41
C GLU A 97 -11.03 -5.84 -33.71
N ALA A 98 -11.08 -5.39 -32.45
CA ALA A 98 -12.33 -5.24 -31.71
C ALA A 98 -13.29 -4.26 -32.41
N MET A 99 -12.78 -3.16 -32.98
CA MET A 99 -13.58 -2.22 -33.76
C MET A 99 -14.15 -2.86 -35.02
N LYS A 100 -13.35 -3.62 -35.78
CA LYS A 100 -13.82 -4.35 -36.98
C LYS A 100 -14.91 -5.36 -36.64
N LEU A 101 -14.74 -6.13 -35.56
CA LEU A 101 -15.75 -7.09 -35.09
C LEU A 101 -17.05 -6.40 -34.67
N ARG A 102 -16.96 -5.26 -33.96
CA ARG A 102 -18.14 -4.46 -33.61
C ARG A 102 -18.87 -3.96 -34.85
N GLN A 103 -18.15 -3.43 -35.84
CA GLN A 103 -18.73 -2.98 -37.11
C GLN A 103 -19.41 -4.13 -37.88
N LEU A 104 -18.76 -5.30 -37.94
CA LEU A 104 -19.33 -6.47 -38.61
C LEU A 104 -20.61 -6.94 -37.91
N ASN A 105 -20.61 -6.96 -36.57
CA ASN A 105 -21.78 -7.35 -35.79
C ASN A 105 -22.93 -6.36 -35.98
N MET A 106 -22.64 -5.05 -35.98
CA MET A 106 -23.63 -4.01 -36.26
C MET A 106 -24.27 -4.18 -37.65
N ARG A 107 -23.46 -4.38 -38.70
CA ARG A 107 -23.97 -4.64 -40.06
C ARG A 107 -24.78 -5.93 -40.16
N LEU A 108 -24.39 -6.97 -39.41
CA LEU A 108 -25.15 -8.22 -39.37
C LEU A 108 -26.51 -8.01 -38.70
N GLN A 109 -26.55 -7.26 -37.59
CA GLN A 109 -27.78 -6.91 -36.90
C GLN A 109 -28.70 -6.05 -37.78
N GLU A 110 -28.17 -5.06 -38.50
CA GLU A 110 -28.90 -4.26 -39.49
C GLU A 110 -29.52 -5.13 -40.60
N LYS A 111 -28.75 -6.10 -41.13
CA LYS A 111 -29.26 -7.06 -42.12
C LYS A 111 -30.34 -7.99 -41.58
N MET A 112 -30.22 -8.40 -40.31
CA MET A 112 -31.24 -9.24 -39.67
C MET A 112 -32.54 -8.46 -39.44
N LEU A 113 -32.45 -7.21 -38.99
CA LEU A 113 -33.59 -6.31 -38.81
C LEU A 113 -34.31 -6.05 -40.13
N THR A 114 -33.56 -5.70 -41.17
CA THR A 114 -34.12 -5.49 -42.52
C THR A 114 -34.78 -6.75 -43.09
N ALA A 115 -34.21 -7.94 -42.88
CA ALA A 115 -34.85 -9.20 -43.30
C ALA A 115 -36.16 -9.50 -42.55
N ILE A 116 -36.28 -9.07 -41.29
CA ILE A 116 -37.52 -9.17 -40.52
C ILE A 116 -38.56 -8.18 -41.06
N ASP A 117 -38.17 -6.94 -41.32
CA ASP A 117 -39.04 -5.88 -41.85
C ASP A 117 -39.51 -6.15 -43.28
N GLU A 118 -38.66 -6.78 -44.11
CA GLU A 118 -38.98 -7.21 -45.47
C GLU A 118 -39.86 -8.48 -45.52
N GLY A 119 -40.31 -8.98 -44.36
CA GLY A 119 -41.31 -10.06 -44.29
C GLY A 119 -40.83 -11.41 -44.82
N THR A 120 -39.51 -11.62 -44.99
CA THR A 120 -38.92 -12.94 -45.26
C THR A 120 -38.75 -13.71 -43.96
N GLY A 121 -39.84 -13.80 -43.19
CA GLY A 121 -39.97 -14.73 -42.10
C GLY A 121 -39.87 -16.15 -42.66
N TYR A 122 -38.84 -16.87 -42.23
CA TYR A 122 -38.73 -18.31 -42.43
C TYR A 122 -40.09 -18.96 -42.19
N SER A 123 -40.62 -19.57 -43.25
CA SER A 123 -41.83 -20.38 -43.25
C SER A 123 -41.73 -21.42 -42.12
N ARG A 124 -42.50 -21.20 -41.05
CA ARG A 124 -42.74 -22.21 -40.03
C ARG A 124 -43.63 -23.26 -40.67
N ALA A 125 -43.04 -24.40 -40.98
CA ALA A 125 -43.75 -25.57 -41.48
C ALA A 125 -45.03 -25.83 -40.66
N SER A 126 -46.13 -25.87 -41.40
CA SER A 126 -47.45 -26.41 -41.09
C SER A 126 -47.50 -27.47 -39.99
N CYS A 127 -48.31 -27.23 -38.95
CA CYS A 127 -49.22 -28.25 -38.44
C CYS A 127 -50.54 -27.60 -38.01
N SER A 128 -51.55 -27.81 -38.84
CA SER A 128 -52.95 -27.46 -38.57
C SER A 128 -53.61 -28.60 -37.80
N THR A 129 -54.06 -28.34 -36.57
CA THR A 129 -55.08 -29.16 -35.89
C THR A 129 -56.00 -28.28 -35.04
N LYS A 130 -57.13 -27.89 -35.65
CA LYS A 130 -58.52 -27.97 -35.17
C LYS A 130 -58.84 -27.60 -33.69
N SER A 131 -59.57 -26.49 -33.57
CA SER A 131 -60.87 -26.29 -32.89
C SER A 131 -61.10 -26.72 -31.43
N GLY A 132 -61.55 -25.77 -30.62
CA GLY A 132 -62.37 -25.97 -29.41
C GLY A 132 -62.64 -24.65 -28.67
N PRO A 133 -63.90 -24.17 -28.54
CA PRO A 133 -64.26 -22.90 -27.90
C PRO A 133 -64.71 -23.09 -26.45
N ASP A 134 -64.52 -22.09 -25.57
CA ASP A 134 -65.61 -21.55 -24.72
C ASP A 134 -65.17 -20.37 -23.84
N HIS A 135 -66.17 -19.66 -23.30
CA HIS A 135 -66.23 -18.58 -22.28
C HIS A 135 -65.68 -17.19 -22.66
N SER A 136 -66.52 -16.19 -23.01
CA SER A 136 -67.59 -15.48 -22.28
C SER A 136 -67.09 -14.21 -21.57
N THR A 137 -67.51 -13.07 -22.16
CA THR A 137 -67.81 -11.74 -21.61
C THR A 137 -66.82 -11.06 -20.65
N ARG A 138 -66.28 -9.90 -21.05
CA ARG A 138 -66.83 -8.58 -20.67
C ARG A 138 -66.08 -7.43 -21.37
N GLU A 139 -66.78 -6.74 -22.26
CA GLU A 139 -66.43 -5.39 -22.70
C GLU A 139 -66.80 -4.40 -21.59
N VAL A 140 -65.88 -3.48 -21.28
CA VAL A 140 -66.21 -2.18 -20.69
C VAL A 140 -65.14 -1.19 -21.13
N ASP A 141 -65.49 -0.43 -22.15
CA ASP A 141 -64.87 0.85 -22.48
C ASP A 141 -65.33 1.90 -21.46
N ILE A 142 -64.37 2.57 -20.79
CA ILE A 142 -64.57 3.88 -20.17
C ILE A 142 -63.34 4.74 -20.49
N ASP A 143 -63.65 5.90 -21.05
CA ASP A 143 -62.77 6.92 -21.62
C ASP A 143 -62.17 7.88 -20.55
N SER A 144 -60.95 8.34 -20.83
CA SER A 144 -60.23 9.59 -20.42
C SER A 144 -60.41 10.24 -19.03
N MET A 145 -59.31 10.39 -18.26
CA MET A 145 -58.58 11.68 -18.08
C MET A 145 -57.43 11.60 -17.04
N ASP A 146 -56.29 12.20 -17.44
CA ASP A 146 -55.14 12.75 -16.71
C ASP A 146 -54.90 12.45 -15.21
N VAL A 147 -53.83 11.70 -14.92
CA VAL A 147 -52.87 12.02 -13.84
C VAL A 147 -51.46 11.63 -14.29
N ILE A 148 -50.58 12.61 -14.49
CA ILE A 148 -49.13 12.40 -14.59
C ILE A 148 -48.58 12.25 -13.17
N PRO A 149 -47.92 11.12 -12.85
CA PRO A 149 -46.70 11.22 -12.04
C PRO A 149 -45.46 10.79 -12.81
N ARG A 150 -44.53 11.74 -12.89
CA ARG A 150 -43.14 11.61 -13.33
C ARG A 150 -42.36 10.75 -12.33
N GLU A 151 -41.98 9.53 -12.73
CA GLU A 151 -40.69 8.92 -12.35
C GLU A 151 -40.43 7.69 -13.25
N LYS A 152 -39.81 7.93 -14.42
CA LYS A 152 -39.12 6.84 -15.13
C LYS A 152 -37.79 6.63 -14.44
N THR A 153 -37.76 5.67 -13.53
CA THR A 153 -36.55 4.99 -13.09
C THR A 153 -35.74 4.58 -14.32
N PRO A 154 -34.40 4.71 -14.31
CA PRO A 154 -33.60 4.19 -15.41
C PRO A 154 -33.82 2.68 -15.53
N PRO A 155 -33.77 2.11 -16.75
CA PRO A 155 -33.99 0.69 -16.97
C PRO A 155 -33.15 -0.11 -15.98
N GLN A 156 -33.80 -0.91 -15.13
CA GLN A 156 -33.13 -1.98 -14.43
C GLN A 156 -32.71 -2.98 -15.50
N ASP A 157 -31.52 -2.77 -16.06
CA ASP A 157 -30.85 -3.77 -16.87
C ASP A 157 -30.81 -5.06 -16.05
N ASP A 158 -31.17 -6.15 -16.74
CA ASP A 158 -31.17 -7.53 -16.30
C ASP A 158 -29.87 -7.91 -15.56
N TYR A 159 -29.85 -7.70 -14.25
CA TYR A 159 -28.83 -8.25 -13.37
C TYR A 159 -29.17 -9.69 -13.01
N ALA A 160 -29.26 -10.56 -14.01
CA ALA A 160 -28.72 -11.92 -13.86
C ALA A 160 -27.18 -11.81 -13.77
N ARG A 161 -26.71 -11.11 -12.74
CA ARG A 161 -25.33 -10.64 -12.60
C ARG A 161 -24.50 -11.82 -12.14
N LYS A 162 -23.77 -12.43 -13.07
CA LYS A 162 -22.62 -13.33 -12.86
C LYS A 162 -22.03 -13.14 -11.45
N GLU A 163 -22.33 -14.05 -10.52
CA GLU A 163 -21.88 -13.97 -9.12
C GLU A 163 -20.35 -13.89 -8.98
N ASN A 164 -19.63 -14.25 -10.04
CA ASN A 164 -18.17 -14.28 -10.12
C ASN A 164 -17.56 -13.21 -11.03
N ALA A 165 -18.29 -12.14 -11.36
CA ALA A 165 -17.69 -11.03 -12.10
C ALA A 165 -16.49 -10.45 -11.31
N MET A 166 -15.34 -10.29 -11.97
CA MET A 166 -14.12 -9.74 -11.37
C MET A 166 -13.88 -8.33 -11.90
N VAL A 167 -13.42 -7.42 -11.04
CA VAL A 167 -13.09 -6.02 -11.36
C VAL A 167 -11.59 -5.81 -11.20
N ASP A 168 -10.94 -5.28 -12.23
CA ASP A 168 -9.55 -4.85 -12.17
C ASP A 168 -9.44 -3.53 -11.40
N ILE A 169 -8.63 -3.53 -10.34
CA ILE A 169 -8.37 -2.35 -9.50
C ILE A 169 -7.02 -1.68 -9.84
N GLY A 170 -6.18 -2.34 -10.62
CA GLY A 170 -4.89 -1.85 -11.11
C GLY A 170 -3.80 -2.91 -11.13
N GLY A 171 -2.92 -2.81 -12.13
CA GLY A 171 -1.73 -3.63 -12.30
C GLY A 171 -1.97 -5.14 -12.45
N GLY A 172 -3.19 -5.54 -12.82
CA GLY A 172 -3.57 -6.95 -12.94
C GLY A 172 -4.08 -7.57 -11.64
N LEU A 173 -4.37 -6.77 -10.60
CA LEU A 173 -5.15 -7.24 -9.45
C LEU A 173 -6.62 -7.15 -9.74
N GLN A 174 -7.30 -8.29 -9.60
CA GLN A 174 -8.73 -8.37 -9.73
C GLN A 174 -9.36 -8.77 -8.40
N ILE A 175 -10.51 -8.17 -8.08
CA ILE A 175 -11.31 -8.51 -6.91
C ILE A 175 -12.76 -8.78 -7.35
N ASN A 176 -13.52 -9.52 -6.54
CA ASN A 176 -14.91 -9.79 -6.84
C ASN A 176 -15.71 -8.48 -6.97
N SER A 177 -16.57 -8.40 -7.99
CA SER A 177 -17.35 -7.21 -8.31
C SER A 177 -18.26 -6.81 -7.15
N SER A 178 -18.97 -7.74 -6.51
CA SER A 178 -19.82 -7.46 -5.36
C SER A 178 -19.00 -6.86 -4.21
N ALA A 179 -17.86 -7.48 -3.89
CA ALA A 179 -16.95 -6.97 -2.88
C ALA A 179 -16.42 -5.57 -3.21
N TRP A 180 -16.09 -5.29 -4.48
CA TRP A 180 -15.65 -3.96 -4.90
C TRP A 180 -16.73 -2.90 -4.73
N HIS A 181 -17.98 -3.19 -5.14
CA HIS A 181 -19.10 -2.25 -4.97
C HIS A 181 -19.35 -1.97 -3.47
N HIS A 182 -19.29 -3.01 -2.64
CA HIS A 182 -19.37 -2.87 -1.18
C HIS A 182 -18.26 -1.96 -0.63
N ILE A 183 -17.01 -2.21 -1.03
CA ILE A 183 -15.85 -1.40 -0.61
C ILE A 183 -16.03 0.07 -1.03
N GLN A 184 -16.44 0.33 -2.28
CA GLN A 184 -16.65 1.70 -2.78
C GLN A 184 -17.74 2.45 -1.99
N GLY A 185 -18.78 1.75 -1.52
CA GLY A 185 -19.88 2.33 -0.75
C GLY A 185 -19.52 2.80 0.66
N HIS A 186 -18.34 2.44 1.19
CA HIS A 186 -17.90 2.92 2.50
C HIS A 186 -17.73 4.43 2.49
N GLN A 187 -18.27 5.10 3.50
CA GLN A 187 -18.08 6.55 3.71
C GLN A 187 -16.79 6.86 4.46
N LYS A 188 -16.42 6.01 5.42
CA LYS A 188 -15.22 6.17 6.24
C LYS A 188 -14.01 5.55 5.55
N ASP A 189 -12.91 6.30 5.50
CA ASP A 189 -11.65 5.84 4.89
C ASP A 189 -11.05 4.62 5.58
N SER A 190 -11.17 4.54 6.90
CA SER A 190 -10.69 3.38 7.65
C SER A 190 -11.40 2.10 7.21
N LEU A 191 -12.73 2.13 7.01
CA LEU A 191 -13.51 0.98 6.53
C LEU A 191 -13.15 0.64 5.10
N PHE A 192 -13.07 1.65 4.22
CA PHE A 192 -12.66 1.48 2.83
C PHE A 192 -11.32 0.75 2.72
N VAL A 193 -10.28 1.23 3.43
CA VAL A 193 -8.93 0.66 3.38
C VAL A 193 -8.90 -0.74 3.98
N LYS A 194 -9.59 -0.95 5.11
CA LYS A 194 -9.62 -2.24 5.81
C LYS A 194 -10.28 -3.34 4.99
N ASP A 195 -11.35 -3.02 4.27
CA ASP A 195 -12.04 -4.01 3.42
C ASP A 195 -11.34 -4.17 2.07
N LEU A 196 -10.75 -3.11 1.52
CA LEU A 196 -9.86 -3.21 0.36
C LEU A 196 -8.68 -4.15 0.63
N LEU A 197 -8.08 -4.07 1.82
CA LEU A 197 -7.02 -4.99 2.23
C LEU A 197 -7.48 -6.45 2.21
N LEU A 198 -8.71 -6.72 2.67
CA LEU A 198 -9.32 -8.05 2.65
C LEU A 198 -9.73 -8.51 1.24
N GLY A 199 -10.03 -7.57 0.33
CA GLY A 199 -10.28 -7.87 -1.08
C GLY A 199 -9.00 -8.29 -1.83
N ILE A 200 -7.85 -7.70 -1.49
CA ILE A 200 -6.57 -7.97 -2.16
C ILE A 200 -5.84 -9.20 -1.58
N TRP A 201 -5.98 -9.43 -0.28
CA TRP A 201 -5.38 -10.57 0.43
C TRP A 201 -6.43 -11.39 1.17
N PRO A 202 -6.41 -12.72 1.03
CA PRO A 202 -7.19 -13.61 1.88
C PRO A 202 -6.83 -13.41 3.36
N LYS A 203 -7.82 -13.53 4.25
CA LYS A 203 -7.65 -13.38 5.71
C LYS A 203 -6.52 -14.25 6.26
N ASP A 204 -6.40 -15.48 5.78
CA ASP A 204 -5.38 -16.42 6.27
C ASP A 204 -3.95 -16.00 5.91
N GLN A 205 -3.77 -15.31 4.77
CA GLN A 205 -2.46 -14.76 4.42
C GLN A 205 -2.07 -13.55 5.28
N LEU A 206 -3.05 -12.78 5.76
CA LEU A 206 -2.79 -11.56 6.53
C LEU A 206 -2.35 -11.86 7.97
N LYS A 207 -2.80 -12.97 8.58
CA LYS A 207 -2.45 -13.35 9.96
C LYS A 207 -0.94 -13.41 10.21
N ASN A 208 -0.21 -13.93 9.22
CA ASN A 208 1.24 -14.19 9.27
C ASN A 208 2.08 -13.11 8.57
N ARG A 209 1.46 -11.96 8.22
CA ARG A 209 2.13 -10.85 7.56
C ARG A 209 2.16 -9.58 8.41
N SER A 210 3.09 -8.70 8.08
CA SER A 210 3.20 -7.34 8.62
C SER A 210 3.40 -6.35 7.48
N LEU A 211 3.20 -5.05 7.73
CA LEU A 211 3.35 -4.04 6.67
C LEU A 211 4.76 -4.03 6.06
N GLN A 212 5.81 -4.06 6.89
CA GLN A 212 7.21 -3.90 6.45
C GLN A 212 8.11 -5.11 6.70
N GLY A 213 7.62 -6.16 7.38
CA GLY A 213 8.45 -7.32 7.72
C GLY A 213 9.41 -7.12 8.89
N LYS A 214 9.30 -6.02 9.64
CA LYS A 214 10.20 -5.71 10.75
C LYS A 214 9.85 -6.53 11.99
N ARG A 215 10.88 -6.98 12.72
CA ARG A 215 10.73 -7.62 14.03
C ARG A 215 10.09 -6.63 15.01
N CYS A 216 9.14 -7.12 15.81
CA CYS A 216 8.47 -6.28 16.80
C CYS A 216 9.42 -6.02 17.99
N PRO A 217 9.75 -4.76 18.32
CA PRO A 217 10.63 -4.47 19.46
C PRO A 217 10.03 -4.90 20.80
N ARG A 218 8.70 -4.91 20.92
CA ARG A 218 7.96 -5.31 22.13
C ARG A 218 8.02 -6.82 22.39
N PHE A 219 8.16 -7.63 21.33
CA PHE A 219 8.18 -9.08 21.41
C PHE A 219 9.41 -9.59 20.64
N PRO A 220 10.62 -9.42 21.19
CA PRO A 220 11.83 -9.85 20.52
C PRO A 220 11.76 -11.34 20.23
N ASP A 221 11.31 -12.20 21.14
CA ASP A 221 11.36 -13.66 20.96
C ASP A 221 10.46 -14.20 19.84
N ARG A 222 9.57 -13.37 19.29
CA ARG A 222 8.71 -13.76 18.17
C ARG A 222 9.45 -13.57 16.83
N PRO A 223 9.33 -14.53 15.90
CA PRO A 223 9.90 -14.39 14.57
C PRO A 223 9.27 -13.19 13.84
N ALA A 224 10.07 -12.54 12.99
CA ALA A 224 9.57 -11.47 12.14
C ALA A 224 8.55 -12.03 11.13
N LYS A 225 7.38 -11.38 11.05
CA LYS A 225 6.35 -11.75 10.07
C LYS A 225 6.77 -11.34 8.66
N ALA A 226 6.33 -12.06 7.64
CA ALA A 226 6.60 -11.69 6.25
C ALA A 226 5.99 -10.32 5.90
N PRO A 227 6.62 -9.49 5.05
CA PRO A 227 6.04 -8.23 4.62
C PRO A 227 4.80 -8.45 3.72
N LEU A 228 3.92 -7.45 3.64
CA LEU A 228 2.93 -7.39 2.57
C LEU A 228 3.65 -7.23 1.23
N THR A 229 3.08 -7.80 0.16
CA THR A 229 3.67 -7.74 -1.18
C THR A 229 3.73 -6.27 -1.63
N PRO A 230 4.92 -5.68 -1.83
CA PRO A 230 5.07 -4.23 -2.04
C PRO A 230 4.27 -3.71 -3.23
N TRP A 231 4.26 -4.46 -4.33
CA TRP A 231 3.55 -4.10 -5.56
C TRP A 231 2.03 -4.03 -5.33
N LYS A 232 1.44 -4.99 -4.59
CA LYS A 232 0.02 -4.97 -4.23
C LYS A 232 -0.34 -3.82 -3.28
N VAL A 233 0.58 -3.46 -2.38
CA VAL A 233 0.43 -2.29 -1.49
C VAL A 233 0.41 -0.99 -2.31
N GLU A 234 1.19 -0.92 -3.40
CA GLU A 234 1.17 0.23 -4.29
C GLU A 234 -0.17 0.37 -5.02
N VAL A 235 -0.74 -0.73 -5.53
CA VAL A 235 -2.09 -0.70 -6.11
C VAL A 235 -3.12 -0.21 -5.09
N MET A 236 -3.04 -0.69 -3.85
CA MET A 236 -3.91 -0.24 -2.78
C MET A 236 -3.75 1.27 -2.48
N ARG A 237 -2.51 1.80 -2.53
CA ARG A 237 -2.24 3.24 -2.43
C ARG A 237 -2.87 4.01 -3.58
N ASP A 238 -2.77 3.52 -4.80
CA ASP A 238 -3.37 4.15 -5.97
C ASP A 238 -4.89 4.15 -5.89
N CYS A 239 -5.51 3.04 -5.45
CA CYS A 239 -6.95 2.99 -5.21
C CYS A 239 -7.40 4.03 -4.18
N TYR A 240 -6.66 4.15 -3.07
CA TYR A 240 -6.98 5.13 -2.02
C TYR A 240 -6.75 6.57 -2.51
N ARG A 241 -5.67 6.83 -3.27
CA ARG A 241 -5.42 8.12 -3.93
C ARG A 241 -6.58 8.52 -4.84
N ARG A 242 -7.02 7.62 -5.74
CA ARG A 242 -8.15 7.86 -6.64
C ARG A 242 -9.44 8.16 -5.88
N ARG A 243 -9.68 7.50 -4.75
CA ARG A 243 -10.82 7.78 -3.87
C ARG A 243 -10.73 9.20 -3.29
N LEU A 244 -9.59 9.58 -2.71
CA LEU A 244 -9.39 10.91 -2.13
C LEU A 244 -9.55 12.02 -3.18
N GLN A 245 -9.07 11.79 -4.41
CA GLN A 245 -9.28 12.70 -5.53
C GLN A 245 -10.77 12.89 -5.85
N ARG A 246 -11.57 11.81 -5.87
CA ARG A 246 -13.03 11.89 -6.07
C ARG A 246 -13.74 12.64 -4.94
N GLN A 247 -13.21 12.59 -3.73
CA GLN A 247 -13.70 13.37 -2.59
C GLN A 247 -13.28 14.85 -2.64
N GLY A 248 -12.50 15.26 -3.65
CA GLY A 248 -12.06 16.64 -3.81
C GLY A 248 -10.87 17.03 -2.92
N ILE A 249 -10.14 16.05 -2.36
CA ILE A 249 -8.94 16.35 -1.57
C ILE A 249 -7.85 16.89 -2.50
N PRO A 250 -7.30 18.10 -2.24
CA PRO A 250 -6.29 18.70 -3.10
C PRO A 250 -4.98 17.91 -3.07
N GLU A 251 -4.26 17.95 -4.19
CA GLU A 251 -3.01 17.19 -4.38
C GLU A 251 -1.93 17.54 -3.35
N THR A 252 -1.93 18.79 -2.85
CA THR A 252 -1.02 19.25 -1.81
C THR A 252 -1.19 18.53 -0.47
N LEU A 253 -2.42 18.10 -0.14
CA LEU A 253 -2.74 17.35 1.07
C LEU A 253 -2.67 15.83 0.87
N MET A 254 -2.56 15.37 -0.38
CA MET A 254 -2.54 13.95 -0.74
C MET A 254 -1.44 13.16 -0.01
N PRO A 255 -0.18 13.63 0.09
CA PRO A 255 0.85 12.89 0.81
C PRO A 255 0.54 12.71 2.30
N ALA A 256 -0.11 13.71 2.93
CA ALA A 256 -0.51 13.63 4.32
C ALA A 256 -1.66 12.65 4.53
N ALA A 257 -2.68 12.70 3.67
CA ALA A 257 -3.80 11.76 3.70
C ALA A 257 -3.36 10.32 3.45
N LEU A 258 -2.48 10.09 2.46
CA LEU A 258 -1.96 8.76 2.14
C LEU A 258 -1.14 8.13 3.29
N LYS A 259 -0.58 8.92 4.22
CA LYS A 259 0.07 8.36 5.42
C LYS A 259 -0.92 7.60 6.31
N GLN A 260 -2.20 7.96 6.31
CA GLN A 260 -3.24 7.27 7.07
C GLN A 260 -3.49 5.84 6.57
N LEU A 261 -3.21 5.55 5.29
CA LEU A 261 -3.32 4.21 4.76
C LEU A 261 -2.50 3.20 5.58
N ASN A 262 -1.24 3.53 5.86
CA ASN A 262 -0.36 2.65 6.62
C ASN A 262 -0.89 2.42 8.05
N HIS A 263 -1.49 3.45 8.65
CA HIS A 263 -2.11 3.34 9.96
C HIS A 263 -3.28 2.34 9.95
N PHE A 264 -4.24 2.50 9.04
CA PHE A 264 -5.40 1.61 8.94
C PHE A 264 -5.02 0.16 8.62
N VAL A 265 -3.99 -0.04 7.78
CA VAL A 265 -3.48 -1.38 7.45
C VAL A 265 -2.87 -2.05 8.67
N VAL A 266 -2.00 -1.35 9.42
CA VAL A 266 -1.38 -1.90 10.63
C VAL A 266 -2.42 -2.20 11.69
N GLU A 267 -3.40 -1.32 11.87
CA GLU A 267 -4.53 -1.53 12.77
C GLU A 267 -5.30 -2.82 12.42
N LYS A 268 -5.66 -3.00 11.14
CA LYS A 268 -6.37 -4.21 10.66
C LYS A 268 -5.57 -5.49 10.86
N LEU A 269 -4.26 -5.46 10.59
CA LEU A 269 -3.38 -6.60 10.80
C LEU A 269 -3.31 -6.98 12.29
N ALA A 270 -3.28 -5.99 13.18
CA ALA A 270 -3.33 -6.21 14.62
C ALA A 270 -4.68 -6.79 15.06
N ASP A 271 -5.80 -6.30 14.52
CA ASP A 271 -7.13 -6.82 14.81
C ASP A 271 -7.27 -8.30 14.39
N LEU A 272 -6.80 -8.65 13.20
CA LEU A 272 -6.79 -10.04 12.73
C LEU A 272 -5.93 -10.95 13.61
N GLU A 273 -4.78 -10.46 14.10
CA GLU A 273 -3.96 -11.21 15.06
C GLU A 273 -4.66 -11.40 16.40
N ARG A 274 -5.38 -10.39 16.91
CA ARG A 274 -6.16 -10.52 18.15
C ARG A 274 -7.30 -11.51 18.00
N LEU A 275 -8.00 -11.48 16.86
CA LEU A 275 -9.09 -12.41 16.55
C LEU A 275 -8.60 -13.84 16.39
N ALA A 276 -7.41 -14.05 15.81
CA ALA A 276 -6.84 -15.39 15.65
C ALA A 276 -6.35 -16.03 16.96
N LYS A 277 -6.23 -15.26 18.05
CA LYS A 277 -5.82 -15.74 19.39
C LYS A 277 -7.01 -16.01 20.32
N ARG A 278 -8.22 -15.62 19.90
CA ARG A 278 -9.47 -15.95 20.60
C ARG A 278 -9.97 -17.28 20.07
#